data_AF-A0A1T4WMZ6-F1
#
_entry.id   AF-A0A1T4WMZ6-F1
#
_cell.length_a   1.000
_cell.length_b   1.000
_cell.length_c   1.000
_cell.angle_alpha   90.00
_cell.angle_beta   90.00
_cell.angle_gamma   90.00
#
_symmetry.space_group_name_H-M   'P 1'
#
loop_
_entity.id
_entity.type
_entity.pdbx_description
1 polymer ?
#
loop_
_entity_poly.entity_id
_entity_poly.type
_entity_poly.pdbx_seq_one_letter_code
_entity_poly.pdbx_strand_id
1 'polypeptide(L)' 'MKQPKSFEEGMDRLQGLLTQLQDEATPLADSVKLYAEAAGLIHYCNTALDKARLQVEEIDASLAPDVEVPHDA' A
#
# COMPACT_ATOMS: atom_id res chain seq x y z
N MET A 1 14.98 -9.91 -2.18
CA MET A 1 14.40 -9.10 -3.28
C MET A 1 14.40 -7.64 -2.87
N LYS A 2 14.53 -6.70 -3.82
CA LYS A 2 14.52 -5.25 -3.53
C LYS A 2 13.08 -4.74 -3.44
N GLN A 3 12.79 -3.94 -2.42
CA GLN A 3 11.50 -3.25 -2.29
C GLN A 3 11.35 -2.21 -3.43
N PRO A 4 10.11 -1.96 -3.89
CA PRO A 4 9.83 -0.92 -4.89
C PRO A 4 10.27 0.46 -4.39
N LYS A 5 10.60 1.38 -5.30
CA LYS A 5 10.95 2.76 -4.93
C LYS A 5 9.73 3.62 -4.64
N SER A 6 8.58 3.28 -5.23
CA SER A 6 7.30 3.96 -4.98
C SER A 6 6.13 2.97 -4.91
N PHE A 7 4.97 3.48 -4.47
CA PHE A 7 3.71 2.74 -4.47
C PHE A 7 3.32 2.30 -5.89
N GLU A 8 3.41 3.21 -6.86
CA GLU A 8 3.06 2.98 -8.26
C GLU A 8 3.94 1.89 -8.88
N GLU A 9 5.25 1.93 -8.63
CA GLU A 9 6.17 0.88 -9.07
C GLU A 9 5.82 -0.48 -8.41
N GLY A 10 5.42 -0.46 -7.14
CA GLY A 10 4.95 -1.65 -6.43
C GLY A 10 3.69 -2.24 -7.06
N MET A 11 2.73 -1.39 -7.44
CA MET A 11 1.49 -1.78 -8.08
C MET A 11 1.69 -2.32 -9.50
N ASP A 12 2.53 -1.67 -10.31
CA ASP A 12 2.86 -2.14 -11.66
C ASP A 12 3.52 -3.53 -11.61
N ARG A 13 4.46 -3.73 -10.68
CA ARG A 13 5.08 -5.04 -10.45
C ARG A 13 4.06 -6.08 -10.00
N LEU A 14 3.18 -5.74 -9.06
CA LEU A 14 2.13 -6.64 -8.58
C LEU A 14 1.21 -7.08 -9.71
N GLN A 15 0.79 -6.14 -10.57
CA GLN A 15 -0.05 -6.42 -11.74
C GLN A 15 0.66 -7.39 -12.72
N GLY A 16 1.96 -7.20 -12.95
CA GLY A 16 2.77 -8.11 -13.76
C GLY A 16 2.84 -9.52 -13.18
N LEU A 17 3.08 -9.66 -11.87
CA LEU A 17 3.11 -10.95 -11.18
C LEU A 17 1.75 -11.66 -11.23
N LEU A 18 0.66 -10.92 -11.03
CA LEU A 18 -0.69 -11.48 -11.12
C LEU A 18 -1.01 -11.98 -12.53
N THR A 19 -0.54 -11.27 -13.55
CA THR A 19 -0.70 -11.70 -14.96
C THR A 19 0.01 -13.03 -15.20
N GLN A 20 1.25 -13.19 -14.70
CA GLN A 20 1.96 -14.46 -14.79
C GLN A 20 1.31 -15.57 -13.97
N LEU A 21 0.79 -15.24 -12.78
CA LEU A 21 0.12 -16.22 -11.91
C LEU A 21 -1.19 -16.74 -12.52
N GLN A 22 -1.86 -15.94 -13.36
CA GLN A 22 -3.08 -16.31 -14.08
C GLN A 22 -2.81 -17.12 -15.35
N ASP A 23 -1.57 -17.19 -15.82
CA ASP A 23 -1.19 -18.00 -16.98
C ASP A 23 -1.17 -19.49 -16.61
N GLU A 24 -1.98 -20.28 -17.32
CA GLU A 24 -2.08 -21.74 -17.13
C GLU A 24 -0.77 -22.47 -17.48
N ALA A 25 0.12 -21.85 -18.27
CA ALA A 25 1.44 -22.38 -18.59
C ALA A 25 2.45 -22.21 -17.44
N THR A 26 2.13 -21.44 -16.40
CA THR A 26 3.03 -21.18 -15.27
C THR A 26 3.19 -22.44 -14.40
N PRO A 27 4.42 -22.98 -14.25
CA PRO A 27 4.65 -24.14 -13.41
C PRO A 27 4.33 -23.88 -11.94
N LEU A 28 3.80 -24.87 -11.23
CA LEU A 28 3.44 -24.77 -9.80
C LEU A 28 4.57 -24.21 -8.93
N ALA A 29 5.81 -24.65 -9.16
CA ALA A 29 6.98 -24.19 -8.42
C ALA A 29 7.24 -22.69 -8.60
N ASP A 30 6.90 -22.14 -9.77
CA ASP A 30 7.02 -20.72 -10.05
C ASP A 30 5.79 -19.95 -9.55
N SER A 31 4.59 -20.51 -9.65
CA SER A 31 3.38 -19.94 -9.03
C SER A 31 3.56 -19.67 -7.54
N VAL A 32 4.20 -20.57 -6.79
CA VAL A 32 4.48 -20.39 -5.36
C VAL A 32 5.46 -19.22 -5.12
N LYS A 33 6.48 -19.06 -5.97
CA LYS A 33 7.43 -17.94 -5.87
C LYS A 33 6.76 -16.61 -6.20
N LEU A 34 5.98 -16.57 -7.28
CA LEU A 34 5.21 -15.40 -7.72
C LEU A 34 4.24 -14.96 -6.61
N TYR A 35 3.57 -15.92 -5.97
CA TYR A 35 2.67 -15.64 -4.85
C TYR A 35 3.41 -15.04 -3.65
N ALA A 36 4.57 -15.60 -3.28
CA ALA A 36 5.38 -15.05 -2.19
C ALA A 36 5.85 -13.61 -2.46
N GLU A 37 6.24 -13.32 -3.71
CA GLU A 37 6.60 -11.95 -4.10
C GLU A 37 5.39 -11.01 -4.11
N ALA A 38 4.25 -11.46 -4.65
CA ALA A 38 3.01 -10.70 -4.66
C ALA A 38 2.54 -10.36 -3.23
N ALA A 39 2.60 -11.32 -2.29
CA ALA A 39 2.27 -11.08 -0.89
C ALA A 39 3.17 -10.01 -0.26
N GLY A 40 4.47 -10.02 -0.58
CA GLY A 40 5.41 -8.98 -0.13
C GLY A 40 5.08 -7.61 -0.69
N LEU A 41 4.70 -7.52 -1.97
CA LEU A 41 4.30 -6.26 -2.61
C LEU A 41 2.98 -5.74 -2.05
N ILE A 42 1.98 -6.60 -1.84
CA ILE A 42 0.70 -6.22 -1.22
C ILE A 42 0.95 -5.63 0.17
N HIS A 43 1.81 -6.26 0.98
CA HIS A 43 2.17 -5.74 2.29
C HIS A 43 2.84 -4.36 2.21
N TYR A 44 3.77 -4.17 1.28
CA TYR A 44 4.41 -2.87 1.04
C TYR A 44 3.39 -1.80 0.63
N CYS A 45 2.52 -2.11 -0.34
CA CYS A 45 1.50 -1.20 -0.85
C CYS A 45 0.52 -0.78 0.26
N ASN A 46 0.02 -1.72 1.05
CA ASN A 46 -0.86 -1.42 2.18
C ASN A 46 -0.17 -0.52 3.21
N THR A 47 1.09 -0.82 3.54
CA THR A 47 1.87 0.02 4.48
C THR A 47 2.05 1.45 3.95
N ALA A 48 2.25 1.62 2.64
CA ALA A 48 2.37 2.95 2.04
C ALA A 48 1.04 3.71 2.09
N LEU A 49 -0.08 3.03 1.81
CA LEU A 49 -1.42 3.62 1.92
C LEU A 49 -1.76 4.02 3.35
N ASP A 50 -1.43 3.19 4.34
CA ASP A 50 -1.65 3.50 5.75
C ASP A 50 -0.88 4.76 6.19
N LYS A 51 0.36 4.91 5.72
CA LYS A 51 1.15 6.12 5.97
C LYS A 51 0.53 7.35 5.31
N ALA A 52 0.10 7.23 4.06
CA ALA A 52 -0.55 8.33 3.36
C ALA A 52 -1.84 8.75 4.06
N ARG A 53 -2.66 7.79 4.53
CA ARG A 53 -3.86 8.06 5.33
C ARG A 53 -3.53 8.84 6.60
N LEU A 54 -2.54 8.38 7.38
CA LEU A 54 -2.12 9.07 8.60
C LEU A 54 -1.66 10.51 8.33
N GLN A 55 -0.90 10.72 7.25
CA GLN A 55 -0.46 12.06 6.86
C GLN A 55 -1.63 12.98 6.52
N VAL A 56 -2.67 12.48 5.86
CA VAL A 56 -3.89 13.26 5.58
C VAL A 56 -4.62 13.61 6.89
N GLU A 57 -4.77 12.64 7.79
CA GLU A 57 -5.39 12.86 9.11
C GLU A 57 -4.65 13.90 9.95
N GLU A 58 -3.31 13.88 9.92
CA GLU A 58 -2.47 14.88 10.59
C GLU A 58 -2.62 16.28 9.99
N ILE A 59 -2.73 16.39 8.66
CA ILE A 59 -2.98 17.66 7.97
C ILE A 59 -4.35 18.20 8.38
N ASP A 60 -5.40 17.38 8.33
CA ASP A 60 -6.75 17.78 8.69
C ASP A 60 -6.83 18.24 10.16
N ALA A 61 -6.17 17.50 11.07
CA ALA A 61 -6.09 17.88 12.48
C ALA A 61 -5.34 19.21 12.71
N SER A 62 -4.29 19.47 11.92
CA SER A 62 -3.52 20.72 12.01
C SER A 62 -4.26 21.93 11.44
N LEU A 63 -5.22 21.70 10.52
CA LEU A 63 -6.03 22.74 9.89
C LEU A 63 -7.35 22.99 10.62
N ALA A 64 -7.75 22.12 11.55
CA ALA A 64 -8.93 22.33 12.37
C ALA A 64 -8.75 23.60 13.23
N PRO A 65 -9.69 24.56 13.17
CA PRO A 65 -9.61 25.75 14.01
C PRO A 65 -9.72 25.34 15.48
N ASP A 66 -8.96 26.00 16.36
CA ASP A 66 -9.14 25.90 17.82
C ASP A 66 -10.62 26.17 18.11
N VAL A 67 -11.37 25.12 18.44
CA VAL A 67 -12.74 25.27 18.93
C VAL A 67 -12.61 25.99 20.26
N GLU A 68 -12.87 27.30 20.26
CA GLU A 68 -13.03 28.10 21.47
C GLU A 68 -14.03 27.38 22.36
N VAL A 69 -13.53 26.84 23.47
CA VAL A 69 -14.35 26.29 24.54
C VAL A 69 -15.18 27.46 25.07
N PRO A 70 -16.52 27.42 25.04
CA PRO A 70 -17.31 28.46 25.67
C PRO A 70 -17.00 28.42 27.17
N HIS A 71 -16.32 29.46 27.66
CA HIS A 71 -16.24 29.73 29.09
C HIS A 71 -17.56 30.39 29.47
N ASP A 72 -18.58 29.58 29.73
CA ASP A 72 -19.82 30.09 30.32
C ASP A 72 -19.54 30.55 31.76
N ALA A 73 -20.00 31.77 32.02
CA ALA A 73 -19.81 32.61 33.20
C ALA A 73 -20.78 32.28 34.35
#